data_AF-I4FST5-F1
#
_entry.id   AF-I4FST5-F1
#
_cell.length_a   1.000
_cell.length_b   1.000
_cell.length_c   1.000
_cell.angle_alpha   90.00
_cell.angle_beta   90.00
_cell.angle_gamma   90.00
#
_symmetry.space_group_name_H-M   'P 1'
#
loop_
_entity.id
_entity.type
_entity.pdbx_description
1 polymer ?
#
loop_
_entity_poly.entity_id
_entity_poly.type
_entity_poly.pdbx_seq_one_letter_code
_entity_poly.pdbx_strand_id
1 'polypeptide(L)' 'MIAGTYARVSSAENKDNLDRQADRLKDYAVARGHKIYKVVEEVGSGIIANN' A
#
# COMPACT_ATOMS: atom_id res chain seq x y z
N MET A 1 -13.32 12.87 -7.94
CA MET A 1 -11.99 12.68 -7.32
C MET A 1 -11.60 11.22 -7.46
N ILE A 2 -10.39 10.95 -7.94
CA ILE A 2 -9.83 9.61 -8.17
C ILE A 2 -8.67 9.43 -7.19
N ALA A 3 -8.64 8.30 -6.47
CA ALA A 3 -7.59 8.00 -5.49
C ALA A 3 -6.68 6.86 -5.98
N GLY A 4 -5.37 7.04 -5.82
CA GLY A 4 -4.37 5.99 -5.95
C GLY A 4 -3.75 5.71 -4.58
N THR A 5 -3.60 4.44 -4.22
CA THR A 5 -3.01 4.04 -2.93
C THR A 5 -1.72 3.25 -3.15
N TYR A 6 -0.69 3.56 -2.35
CA TYR A 6 0.61 2.89 -2.38
C TYR A 6 0.94 2.37 -0.97
N ALA A 7 1.26 1.08 -0.88
CA ALA A 7 1.71 0.46 0.35
C ALA A 7 3.02 -0.29 0.09
N ARG A 8 3.97 -0.25 1.04
CA ARG A 8 5.26 -0.93 0.93
C ARG A 8 5.67 -1.59 2.24
N VAL A 9 6.25 -2.79 2.18
CA VAL A 9 6.89 -3.46 3.31
C VAL A 9 8.32 -3.91 2.98
N SER A 10 9.18 -3.93 3.99
CA SER A 10 10.63 -4.20 3.85
C SER A 10 11.01 -5.68 3.76
N SER A 11 10.13 -6.58 4.19
CA SER A 11 10.31 -8.04 4.10
C SER A 11 9.00 -8.69 3.67
N ALA A 12 9.09 -9.77 2.90
CA ALA A 12 7.94 -10.58 2.49
C ALA A 12 7.20 -11.20 3.70
N GLU A 13 7.88 -11.35 4.83
CA GLU A 13 7.28 -11.78 6.10
C GLU A 13 6.23 -10.78 6.63
N ASN A 14 6.30 -9.52 6.20
CA ASN A 14 5.36 -8.47 6.58
C ASN A 14 4.20 -8.30 5.58
N LYS A 15 3.97 -9.27 4.68
CA LYS A 15 2.92 -9.19 3.66
C LYS A 15 1.51 -9.03 4.26
N ASP A 16 1.19 -9.71 5.35
CA ASP A 16 -0.07 -9.50 6.08
C ASP A 16 -0.25 -8.05 6.56
N ASN A 17 0.86 -7.37 6.89
CA ASN A 17 0.83 -5.97 7.28
C ASN A 17 0.69 -5.04 6.06
N LEU A 18 1.21 -5.44 4.89
CA LEU A 18 1.02 -4.75 3.63
C LEU A 18 -0.46 -4.75 3.24
N ASP A 19 -1.08 -5.92 3.26
CA ASP A 19 -2.49 -6.11 2.87
C ASP A 19 -3.42 -5.29 3.78
N ARG A 20 -3.20 -5.34 5.10
CA ARG A 20 -3.97 -4.52 6.06
C ARG A 20 -3.82 -3.02 5.84
N GLN A 21 -2.64 -2.55 5.45
CA GLN A 21 -2.43 -1.12 5.14
C GLN A 21 -3.14 -0.72 3.86
N ALA A 22 -3.05 -1.55 2.82
CA ALA A 22 -3.75 -1.32 1.56
C ALA A 22 -5.27 -1.27 1.77
N ASP A 23 -5.83 -2.20 2.56
CA ASP A 23 -7.27 -2.25 2.82
C ASP A 23 -7.77 -1.04 3.61
N ARG A 24 -7.04 -0.58 4.63
CA ARG A 24 -7.40 0.66 5.34
C ARG A 24 -7.43 1.88 4.42
N LEU A 25 -6.50 1.97 3.48
CA LEU A 25 -6.46 3.06 2.50
C LEU A 25 -7.63 2.97 1.51
N LYS A 26 -8.01 1.75 1.11
CA LYS A 26 -9.20 1.52 0.27
C LYS A 26 -10.48 1.95 1.01
N ASP A 27 -10.64 1.51 2.25
CA ASP A 27 -11.82 1.84 3.07
C ASP A 27 -11.96 3.35 3.28
N TYR A 28 -10.86 4.04 3.58
CA TYR A 28 -10.87 5.50 3.70
C TYR A 28 -11.29 6.19 2.40
N ALA A 29 -10.73 5.77 1.26
CA ALA A 29 -11.07 6.34 -0.04
C ALA A 29 -12.55 6.12 -0.39
N VAL A 30 -13.07 4.92 -0.15
CA VAL A 30 -14.49 4.59 -0.37
C VAL A 30 -15.40 5.40 0.54
N ALA A 31 -15.08 5.51 1.83
CA ALA A 31 -15.85 6.30 2.79
C ALA A 31 -15.92 7.80 2.42
N ARG A 32 -14.90 8.31 1.72
CA ARG A 32 -14.86 9.69 1.20
C ARG A 32 -15.50 9.85 -0.18
N GLY A 33 -16.10 8.78 -0.73
CA GLY A 33 -16.73 8.79 -2.05
C GLY A 33 -15.74 8.84 -3.22
N HIS A 34 -14.48 8.47 -2.99
CA HIS A 34 -13.48 8.42 -4.04
C HIS A 34 -13.55 7.08 -4.78
N LYS A 35 -13.43 7.12 -6.11
CA LYS A 35 -13.22 5.90 -6.91
C LYS A 35 -11.74 5.56 -6.87
N ILE A 36 -11.42 4.35 -6.42
CA ILE A 36 -10.06 3.83 -6.42
C ILE A 36 -9.70 3.44 -7.85
N TYR A 37 -8.66 4.06 -8.40
CA TYR A 37 -8.20 3.77 -9.75
C TYR A 37 -7.07 2.74 -9.77
N LYS A 38 -6.18 2.76 -8.76
CA LYS A 38 -5.05 1.84 -8.67
C LYS A 38 -4.58 1.68 -7.23
N VAL A 39 -4.30 0.44 -6.85
CA VAL A 39 -3.60 0.09 -5.62
C VAL A 39 -2.27 -0.53 -6.04
N VAL A 40 -1.17 -0.01 -5.51
CA VAL A 40 0.18 -0.53 -5.78
C VAL A 40 0.77 -1.00 -4.45
N GLU A 41 1.17 -2.27 -4.44
CA GLU A 41 1.74 -2.94 -3.28
C GLU A 41 3.16 -3.40 -3.63
N GLU A 42 4.14 -3.03 -2.82
CA GLU A 42 5.55 -3.32 -3.06
C GLU A 42 6.18 -4.02 -1.85
N VAL A 43 6.96 -5.07 -2.11
CA VAL A 43 7.81 -5.71 -1.11
C VAL A 43 9.25 -5.41 -1.49
N GLY A 44 9.92 -4.55 -0.70
CA GLY A 44 11.26 -4.07 -1.00
C GLY A 44 11.88 -3.33 0.19
N SER A 45 13.15 -3.61 0.47
CA SER A 45 13.96 -2.85 1.42
C SER A 45 14.09 -1.41 0.96
N GLY A 46 13.70 -0.45 1.81
CA GLY A 46 13.93 0.98 1.56
C GLY A 46 15.40 1.39 1.70
N ILE A 47 16.27 0.48 2.11
CA ILE A 47 17.71 0.66 2.19
C ILE A 47 18.32 -0.03 0.99
N ILE A 48 18.98 0.75 0.13
CA ILE A 48 19.96 0.22 -0.81
C ILE A 48 21.11 -0.31 0.06
N ALA A 49 21.24 -1.63 0.16
CA ALA A 49 22.45 -2.23 0.73
C ALA A 49 23.59 -1.96 -0.26
N ASN A 50 24.24 -0.81 -0.15
CA ASN A 50 25.58 -0.64 -0.71
C ASN A 50 26.53 -1.39 0.22
N ASN A 51 26.98 -2.57 -0.22
CA ASN A 51 28.23 -3.16 0.25
C ASN A 51 28.87 -3.93 -0.90
#